data_AF-A0ABD2PKM6-F1
#
_entry.id   AF-A0ABD2PKM6-F1
#
_cell.length_a   1.000
_cell.length_b   1.000
_cell.length_c   1.000
_cell.angle_alpha   90.00
_cell.angle_beta   90.00
_cell.angle_gamma   90.00
#
_symmetry.space_group_name_H-M   'P 1'
#
loop_
_entity.id
_entity.type
_entity.pdbx_description
1 polymer ?
#
loop_
_entity_poly.entity_id
_entity_poly.type
_entity_poly.pdbx_seq_one_letter_code
_entity_poly.pdbx_strand_id
1 'polypeptide(L)' 'MYCQITGIMTQGRGALDQWVSSYMVSYSEDGSKWRYILDQYGSQKIFEGNSDSFGVKHNYLDDPIIARFIKIH' A
#
# COMPACT_ATOMS: atom_id res chain seq x y z
N MET A 1 0.72 16.41 12.79
CA MET A 1 1.77 15.41 13.09
C MET A 1 1.87 14.48 11.90
N TYR A 2 3.07 14.32 11.32
CA TYR A 2 3.32 13.40 10.22
C TYR A 2 3.86 12.08 10.79
N CYS A 3 3.52 10.95 10.16
CA CYS A 3 4.00 9.64 10.58
C CYS A 3 4.97 9.08 9.54
N GLN A 4 5.99 8.35 10.02
CA GLN A 4 6.84 7.54 9.15
C GLN A 4 6.17 6.18 8.95
N ILE A 5 5.90 5.84 7.69
CA ILE A 5 5.27 4.59 7.29
C ILE A 5 6.33 3.73 6.59
N THR A 6 6.49 2.50 7.05
CA THR A 6 7.52 1.55 6.60
C THR A 6 6.95 0.34 5.87
N GLY A 7 5.64 0.15 5.90
CA GLY A 7 5.00 -0.98 5.26
C GLY A 7 3.48 -0.92 5.31
N ILE A 8 2.86 -1.75 4.49
CA ILE A 8 1.42 -1.94 4.40
C ILE A 8 1.16 -3.44 4.47
N MET A 9 0.23 -3.83 5.34
CA MET A 9 -0.21 -5.20 5.49
C MET A 9 -1.66 -5.29 5.05
N THR A 10 -1.96 -6.21 4.13
CA THR A 10 -3.31 -6.42 3.61
C THR A 10 -3.79 -7.83 3.97
N GLN A 11 -5.09 -7.97 4.19
CA GLN A 11 -5.75 -9.24 4.43
C GLN A 11 -7.02 -9.31 3.57
N GLY A 12 -7.37 -10.51 3.13
CA GLY A 12 -8.66 -10.75 2.49
C GLY A 12 -9.84 -10.61 3.47
N ARG A 13 -11.06 -10.84 2.97
CA ARG A 13 -12.29 -10.59 3.72
C ARG A 13 -12.53 -11.57 4.89
N GLY A 14 -11.83 -12.72 4.92
CA GLY A 14 -11.98 -13.81 5.88
C GLY A 14 -13.28 -14.61 5.75
N ALA A 15 -14.43 -13.96 5.64
CA ALA A 15 -15.73 -14.67 5.58
C ALA A 15 -16.08 -15.21 4.19
N LEU A 16 -15.49 -14.66 3.14
CA LEU A 16 -15.72 -15.04 1.74
C LEU A 16 -14.38 -15.10 1.02
N ASP A 17 -14.35 -15.87 -0.07
CA ASP A 17 -13.21 -16.03 -0.96
C ASP A 17 -13.00 -14.76 -1.81
N GLN A 18 -12.63 -13.67 -1.13
CA GLN A 18 -12.48 -12.33 -1.69
C GLN A 18 -11.23 -11.66 -1.12
N TRP A 19 -10.38 -11.18 -2.02
CA TRP A 19 -9.17 -10.44 -1.69
C TRP A 19 -8.73 -9.55 -2.85
N VAL A 20 -7.82 -8.63 -2.56
CA VAL A 20 -7.13 -7.81 -3.57
C VAL A 20 -5.86 -8.54 -3.97
N SER A 21 -5.69 -8.86 -5.25
CA SER A 21 -4.52 -9.58 -5.77
C SER A 21 -3.32 -8.67 -6.09
N SER A 22 -3.57 -7.40 -6.39
CA SER A 22 -2.55 -6.39 -6.60
C SER A 22 -3.13 -5.00 -6.36
N TYR A 23 -2.28 -4.05 -5.98
CA TYR A 23 -2.70 -2.67 -5.72
C TYR A 23 -1.56 -1.68 -5.92
N MET A 24 -1.91 -0.41 -6.05
CA MET A 24 -0.97 0.71 -6.02
C MET A 24 -1.22 1.58 -4.79
N VAL A 25 -0.21 2.37 -4.42
CA VAL A 25 -0.30 3.24 -3.23
C VAL A 25 0.07 4.66 -3.61
N SER A 26 -0.77 5.61 -3.19
CA SER A 26 -0.42 7.01 -3.17
C SER A 26 -0.53 7.60 -1.77
N TYR A 27 0.29 8.62 -1.50
CA TYR A 27 0.40 9.24 -0.19
C TYR A 27 0.41 10.76 -0.31
N SER A 28 0.03 11.42 0.79
CA SER A 28 -0.02 12.87 0.86
C SER A 28 0.25 13.38 2.28
N GLU A 29 0.84 14.56 2.36
CA GLU A 29 1.07 15.31 3.59
C GLU A 29 -0.09 16.28 3.88
N ASP A 30 -0.77 16.76 2.84
CA ASP A 30 -1.80 17.82 2.89
C ASP A 30 -3.21 17.34 2.47
N GLY A 31 -3.33 16.15 1.89
CA GLY A 31 -4.58 15.55 1.42
C GLY A 31 -5.02 16.00 0.01
N SER A 32 -4.31 16.96 -0.59
CA SER A 32 -4.61 17.54 -1.90
C SER A 32 -3.61 17.14 -2.98
N LYS A 33 -2.30 17.14 -2.66
CA LYS A 33 -1.22 16.73 -3.56
C LYS A 33 -0.84 15.29 -3.25
N TRP A 34 -1.01 14.42 -4.22
CA TRP A 34 -0.78 12.99 -4.08
C TRP A 34 0.45 12.56 -4.86
N ARG A 35 1.31 11.76 -4.22
CA ARG A 35 2.48 11.14 -4.84
C ARG A 35 2.29 9.63 -4.81
N TYR A 36 2.61 8.95 -5.91
CA TYR A 36 2.63 7.48 -5.92
C TYR A 36 3.95 6.96 -5.33
N ILE A 37 3.89 5.78 -4.71
CA ILE A 37 5.11 5.02 -4.45
C ILE A 37 5.61 4.49 -5.79
N LEU A 38 6.90 4.68 -6.05
CA LEU A 38 7.53 4.29 -7.30
C LEU A 38 8.39 3.04 -7.10
N ASP A 39 8.57 2.26 -8.16
CA ASP A 39 9.54 1.19 -8.21
C ASP A 39 10.96 1.74 -8.49
N GLN A 40 11.95 0.83 -8.49
CA GLN A 40 13.34 1.16 -8.77
C GLN A 40 13.60 1.76 -10.16
N TYR A 41 12.61 1.72 -11.07
CA TYR A 41 12.67 2.27 -12.41
C TYR A 41 11.90 3.59 -12.55
N GLY A 42 11.33 4.09 -11.46
CA GLY A 42 10.54 5.34 -11.43
C GLY A 42 9.10 5.18 -11.94
N SER A 43 8.63 3.96 -12.16
CA SER A 43 7.23 3.68 -12.51
C SER A 43 6.37 3.48 -11.26
N GLN A 44 5.04 3.62 -11.36
CA GLN A 44 4.16 3.37 -10.22
C GLN A 44 4.32 1.92 -9.73
N LYS A 45 4.66 1.75 -8.44
CA LYS A 45 4.90 0.43 -7.87
C LYS A 45 3.59 -0.34 -7.77
N ILE A 46 3.53 -1.49 -8.45
CA ILE A 46 2.47 -2.48 -8.28
C ILE A 46 2.89 -3.40 -7.13
N PHE A 47 2.14 -3.35 -6.03
CA PHE A 47 2.32 -4.27 -4.92
C PHE A 47 1.50 -5.53 -5.19
N GLU A 48 2.11 -6.69 -4.96
CA GLU A 48 1.35 -7.93 -4.88
C GLU A 48 0.50 -7.94 -3.61
N GLY A 49 -0.79 -8.21 -3.79
CA GLY A 49 -1.73 -8.35 -2.69
C GLY A 49 -1.78 -9.78 -2.14
N ASN A 50 -2.96 -10.17 -1.69
CA ASN A 50 -3.21 -11.47 -1.09
C ASN A 50 -3.44 -12.54 -2.16
N SER A 51 -3.27 -13.80 -1.76
CA SER A 51 -3.57 -14.99 -2.56
C SER A 51 -4.78 -15.78 -2.02
N ASP A 52 -5.30 -15.39 -0.86
CA ASP A 52 -6.40 -16.04 -0.18
C ASP A 52 -7.12 -15.04 0.75
N SER A 53 -8.19 -15.51 1.40
CA SER A 53 -9.07 -14.69 2.22
C SER A 53 -8.61 -14.47 3.67
N PHE A 54 -7.61 -15.21 4.17
CA PHE A 54 -7.24 -15.21 5.60
C PHE A 54 -5.81 -14.74 5.88
N GLY A 55 -4.86 -15.04 5.01
CA GLY A 55 -3.46 -14.72 5.15
C GLY A 55 -3.22 -13.22 5.08
N VAL A 56 -2.31 -12.72 5.91
CA VAL A 56 -1.82 -11.35 5.85
C VAL A 56 -0.64 -11.29 4.89
N LYS A 57 -0.75 -10.49 3.83
CA LYS A 57 0.37 -10.16 2.95
C LYS A 57 1.08 -8.95 3.54
N HIS A 58 2.39 -9.10 3.77
CA HIS A 58 3.26 -8.02 4.25
C HIS A 58 4.00 -7.41 3.08
N ASN A 59 3.76 -6.13 2.82
CA ASN A 59 4.52 -5.35 1.84
C ASN A 59 5.29 -4.24 2.57
N TYR A 60 6.56 -4.48 2.83
CA TYR A 60 7.47 -3.44 3.32
C TYR A 60 7.84 -2.49 2.18
N LEU A 61 8.00 -1.21 2.52
CA LEU A 61 8.47 -0.22 1.57
C LEU A 61 10.00 -0.26 1.53
N ASP A 62 10.56 -0.15 0.33
CA ASP A 62 12.01 -0.11 0.15
C ASP A 62 12.59 1.13 0.85
N ASP A 63 11.89 2.25 0.71
CA ASP A 63 12.13 3.50 1.43
C ASP A 63 10.92 3.87 2.30
N PRO A 64 11.11 4.19 3.60
CA PRO A 64 10.05 4.74 4.42
C PRO A 64 9.48 6.04 3.84
N ILE A 65 8.17 6.22 3.91
CA ILE A 65 7.50 7.46 3.49
C ILE A 65 7.05 8.28 4.69
N ILE A 66 7.13 9.60 4.58
CA ILE A 66 6.51 10.53 5.54
C ILE A 66 5.17 10.96 4.97
N ALA A 67 4.09 10.62 5.67
CA ALA A 67 2.75 10.92 5.18
C ALA A 67 1.77 11.22 6.33
N ARG A 68 0.67 11.88 5.97
CA ARG A 68 -0.52 12.00 6.81
C ARG A 68 -1.70 11.21 6.23
N PHE A 69 -1.75 11.04 4.92
CA PHE A 69 -2.81 10.34 4.22
C PHE A 69 -2.22 9.27 3.29
N ILE A 70 -2.90 8.14 3.23
CA ILE A 70 -2.60 7.01 2.34
C ILE A 70 -3.87 6.64 1.57
N LYS A 71 -3.70 6.33 0.28
CA LYS A 71 -4.72 5.76 -0.59
C LYS A 71 -4.19 4.48 -1.20
N ILE A 72 -5.01 3.45 -1.16
CA ILE A 72 -4.80 2.16 -1.83
C ILE A 72 -5.72 2.16 -3.05
N HIS A 73 -5.19 1.83 -4.22
CA HIS A 73 -5.89 1.78 -5.51
C HIS A 73 -5.93 0.37 -6.05
#